data_AF-A0A5C6Q2G0-F1
#
_entry.id   AF-A0A5C6Q2G0-F1
#
_cell.length_a   1.000
_cell.length_b   1.000
_cell.length_c   1.000
_cell.angle_alpha   90.00
_cell.angle_beta   90.00
_cell.angle_gamma   90.00
#
_symmetry.space_group_name_H-M   'P 1'
#
loop_
_entity.id
_entity.type
_entity.pdbx_description
1 polymer ?
#
loop_
_entity_poly.entity_id
_entity_poly.type
_entity_poly.pdbx_seq_one_letter_code
_entity_poly.pdbx_strand_id
1 'polypeptide(L)'
;MFGALATIYCNSGHLKTLPIKLKGILAFAGFLLIILSYFLFLSATPHPSLWTIIPVFGTVLIIIFASSQCVTGNVLSLKLMIHVGLISYSLYLWHQPIFVLTKLKTSLLLSPEIQFLLLISTFIIAYVSWRFVEKPFRKTDKFGQTKIFKWSLGSFIGLLSLGLCCSRISSFKNIYIQKIWQGMKYCNRRVTGIITKRIMIMNVNFLTKR
;
A
#
# COMPACT_ATOMS: atom_id res chain seq x y z
N MET A 1 -3.51 10.36 9.39
CA MET A 1 -3.95 11.12 10.59
C MET A 1 -2.78 11.37 11.54
N PHE A 2 -2.10 10.34 12.07
CA PHE A 2 -0.94 10.52 12.97
C PHE A 2 0.21 11.35 12.39
N GLY A 3 0.52 11.24 11.09
CA GLY A 3 1.55 12.07 10.44
C GLY A 3 1.21 13.57 10.41
N ALA A 4 -0.04 13.94 10.17
CA ALA A 4 -0.46 15.35 10.17
C ALA A 4 -0.39 15.95 11.58
N LEU A 5 -0.80 15.18 12.60
CA LEU A 5 -0.67 15.56 14.01
C LEU A 5 0.81 15.72 14.41
N ALA A 6 1.68 14.81 13.97
CA ALA A 6 3.11 14.90 14.18
C ALA A 6 3.72 16.18 13.57
N THR A 7 3.29 16.58 12.37
CA THR A 7 3.73 17.83 11.73
C THR A 7 3.27 19.07 12.51
N ILE A 8 2.01 19.10 12.97
CA ILE A 8 1.48 20.18 13.80
C ILE A 8 2.29 20.29 15.10
N TYR A 9 2.59 19.16 15.74
CA TYR A 9 3.37 19.13 16.97
C TYR A 9 4.84 19.52 16.77
N CYS A 10 5.45 19.21 15.61
CA CYS A 10 6.80 19.66 15.25
C CYS A 10 6.89 21.18 15.06
N ASN A 11 5.78 21.83 14.68
CA ASN A 11 5.74 23.28 14.56
C ASN A 11 5.64 23.99 15.93
N SER A 12 5.23 23.28 16.98
CA SER A 12 5.34 23.74 18.36
C SER A 12 6.82 23.82 18.73
N GLY A 13 7.36 25.03 18.92
CA GLY A 13 8.80 25.32 19.04
C GLY A 13 9.60 24.53 20.09
N HIS A 14 8.92 23.78 20.96
CA HIS A 14 9.50 22.91 21.99
C HIS A 14 10.43 21.80 21.43
N LEU A 15 10.20 21.33 20.20
CA LEU A 15 11.03 20.27 19.59
C LEU A 15 12.26 20.82 18.84
N LYS A 16 12.26 22.11 18.50
CA LYS A 16 13.40 22.74 17.82
C LYS A 16 14.61 22.83 18.74
N THR A 17 14.39 23.03 20.04
CA THR A 17 15.42 23.23 21.07
C THR A 17 16.17 21.96 21.49
N LEU A 18 15.72 20.77 21.09
CA LEU A 18 16.37 19.51 21.48
C LEU A 18 17.77 19.37 20.85
N PRO A 19 18.75 18.82 21.58
CA PRO A 19 20.11 18.63 21.07
C PRO A 19 20.14 17.60 19.94
N ILE A 20 21.05 17.80 18.98
CA ILE A 20 21.09 17.00 17.75
C ILE A 20 21.35 15.52 17.99
N LYS A 21 22.12 15.20 19.05
CA LYS A 21 22.40 13.82 19.49
C LYS A 21 21.11 13.10 19.89
N LEU A 22 20.25 13.77 20.65
CA LEU A 22 18.98 13.19 21.11
C LEU A 22 18.02 12.96 19.94
N LYS A 23 17.91 13.92 19.02
CA LYS A 23 17.13 13.75 17.77
C LYS A 23 17.62 12.54 16.96
N GLY A 24 18.94 12.37 16.85
CA GLY A 24 19.55 11.22 16.19
C GLY A 24 19.21 9.88 16.85
N ILE A 25 19.27 9.80 18.18
CA ILE A 25 18.91 8.60 18.95
C ILE A 25 17.42 8.26 18.74
N LEU A 26 16.52 9.24 18.83
CA LEU A 26 15.09 9.00 18.63
C LEU A 26 14.78 8.58 17.18
N ALA A 27 15.41 9.20 16.18
CA ALA A 27 15.24 8.80 14.79
C ALA A 27 15.74 7.37 14.55
N PHE A 28 16.88 7.00 15.15
CA PHE A 28 17.43 5.65 15.07
C PHE A 28 16.53 4.62 15.79
N ALA A 29 16.01 4.96 16.97
CA ALA A 29 15.05 4.12 17.68
C ALA A 29 13.78 3.89 16.84
N GLY A 30 13.26 4.93 16.19
CA GLY A 30 12.13 4.82 15.26
C GLY A 30 12.42 3.88 14.08
N PHE A 31 13.61 3.99 13.49
CA PHE A 31 14.08 3.08 12.42
C PHE A 31 14.17 1.62 12.90
N LEU A 32 14.72 1.41 14.09
CA LEU A 32 14.85 0.08 14.68
C LEU A 32 13.49 -0.52 15.00
N LEU A 33 12.52 0.27 15.47
CA LEU A 33 11.13 -0.17 15.68
C LEU A 33 10.46 -0.62 14.38
N ILE A 34 10.71 0.07 13.26
CA ILE A 34 10.17 -0.36 11.95
C ILE A 34 10.77 -1.71 11.55
N ILE A 35 12.09 -1.87 11.66
CA ILE A 35 12.75 -3.15 11.34
C ILE A 35 12.24 -4.27 12.26
N LEU A 36 12.16 -4.01 13.57
CA LEU A 36 11.67 -4.98 14.54
C LEU A 36 10.23 -5.38 14.25
N SER A 37 9.39 -4.43 13.80
CA SER A 37 8.01 -4.74 13.41
C SER A 37 7.95 -5.77 12.30
N TYR A 38 8.83 -5.69 11.29
CA TYR A 38 8.87 -6.66 10.20
C TYR A 38 9.07 -8.10 10.70
N PHE A 39 9.95 -8.28 11.70
CA PHE A 39 10.18 -9.60 12.30
C PHE A 39 9.06 -10.03 13.25
N LEU A 40 8.40 -9.10 13.93
CA LEU A 40 7.26 -9.38 14.82
C LEU A 40 5.98 -9.73 14.04
N PHE A 41 5.81 -9.21 12.81
CA PHE A 41 4.72 -9.57 11.92
C PHE A 41 4.95 -10.96 11.29
N LEU A 42 4.91 -11.99 12.11
CA LEU A 42 4.87 -13.37 11.66
C LEU A 42 3.44 -13.72 11.17
N SER A 43 3.35 -14.59 10.15
CA SER A 43 2.16 -14.98 9.36
C SER A 43 0.92 -15.44 10.13
N ALA A 44 0.99 -15.51 11.46
CA ALA A 44 -0.10 -15.91 12.36
C ALA A 44 -0.83 -14.73 13.03
N THR A 45 -0.40 -13.48 12.82
CA THR A 45 -1.07 -12.30 13.40
C THR A 45 -2.39 -12.02 12.68
N PRO A 46 -3.54 -12.03 13.38
CA PRO A 46 -4.82 -11.71 12.76
C PRO A 46 -4.86 -10.22 12.39
N HIS A 47 -5.11 -9.91 11.12
CA HIS A 47 -5.37 -8.54 10.69
C HIS A 47 -6.84 -8.19 10.98
N PRO A 48 -7.15 -7.08 11.66
CA PRO A 48 -6.27 -6.02 12.21
C PRO A 48 -5.72 -6.36 13.60
N SER A 49 -4.44 -6.09 13.85
CA SER A 49 -3.79 -6.36 15.14
C SER A 49 -3.27 -5.07 15.79
N LEU A 50 -3.34 -5.01 17.13
CA LEU A 50 -2.75 -3.90 17.91
C LEU A 50 -1.24 -3.74 17.68
N TRP A 51 -0.58 -4.79 17.20
CA TRP A 51 0.83 -4.79 16.83
C TRP A 51 1.17 -3.79 15.71
N THR A 52 0.19 -3.32 14.93
CA THR A 52 0.42 -2.28 13.90
C THR A 52 0.75 -0.91 14.50
N ILE A 53 0.52 -0.70 15.81
CA ILE A 53 0.88 0.55 16.48
C ILE A 53 2.42 0.72 16.52
N ILE A 54 3.17 -0.39 16.62
CA ILE A 54 4.64 -0.37 16.69
C ILE A 54 5.28 0.30 15.47
N PRO A 55 5.02 -0.14 14.21
CA PRO A 55 5.59 0.52 13.03
C PRO A 55 5.05 1.94 12.84
N VAL A 56 3.80 2.21 13.23
CA VAL A 56 3.21 3.56 13.14
C VAL A 56 3.97 4.52 14.05
N PHE A 57 4.22 4.12 15.30
CA PHE A 57 4.98 4.91 16.25
C PHE A 57 6.43 5.12 15.80
N GLY A 58 7.08 4.06 15.31
CA GLY A 58 8.42 4.15 14.72
C GLY A 58 8.48 5.14 13.55
N THR A 59 7.48 5.11 12.67
CA THR A 59 7.36 6.05 11.54
C THR A 59 7.18 7.49 12.01
N VAL A 60 6.34 7.72 13.03
CA VAL A 60 6.14 9.06 13.62
C VAL A 60 7.45 9.60 14.21
N LEU A 61 8.22 8.78 14.94
CA LEU A 61 9.53 9.18 15.46
C LEU A 61 10.49 9.61 14.35
N ILE A 62 10.56 8.86 13.26
CA ILE A 62 11.40 9.22 12.11
C ILE A 62 10.92 10.55 11.49
N ILE A 63 9.62 10.72 11.26
CA ILE A 63 9.09 11.95 10.64
C ILE A 63 9.38 13.19 11.49
N ILE A 64 9.31 13.09 12.82
CA ILE A 64 9.51 14.24 13.72
C ILE A 64 11.01 14.54 13.92
N PHE A 65 11.84 13.51 14.11
CA PHE A 65 13.21 13.68 14.60
C PHE A 65 14.30 13.47 13.53
N ALA A 66 13.98 12.88 12.37
CA ALA A 66 14.97 12.72 11.31
C ALA A 66 15.36 14.09 10.74
N SER A 67 16.66 14.38 10.78
CA SER A 67 17.24 15.59 10.21
C SER A 67 18.49 15.25 9.40
N SER A 68 18.90 16.13 8.47
CA SER A 68 20.12 15.97 7.67
C SER A 68 21.41 15.94 8.50
N GLN A 69 21.35 16.35 9.76
CA GLN A 69 22.48 16.32 10.69
C GLN A 69 22.63 14.97 11.41
N CYS A 70 21.69 14.04 11.22
CA CYS A 70 21.72 12.72 11.83
C CYS A 70 21.97 11.63 10.78
N VAL A 71 22.68 10.56 11.16
CA VAL A 71 22.99 9.41 10.28
C VAL A 71 21.72 8.83 9.67
N THR A 72 20.68 8.61 10.47
CA THR A 72 19.39 8.08 10.00
C THR A 72 18.75 8.98 8.94
N GLY A 73 18.80 10.30 9.13
CA GLY A 73 18.28 11.25 8.14
C GLY A 73 19.08 11.23 6.83
N ASN A 74 20.41 11.11 6.91
CA ASN A 74 21.26 11.00 5.73
C ASN A 74 21.02 9.71 4.93
N VAL A 75 20.85 8.57 5.62
CA VAL A 75 20.51 7.29 4.97
C VAL A 75 19.15 7.37 4.28
N LEU A 76 18.15 7.95 4.94
CA LEU A 76 16.81 8.14 4.35
C LEU A 76 16.80 9.18 3.21
N SER A 77 17.76 10.10 3.22
CA SER A 77 17.90 11.15 2.19
C SER A 77 18.72 10.71 0.98
N LEU A 78 19.13 9.44 0.91
CA LEU A 78 19.81 8.90 -0.26
C LEU A 78 18.92 9.06 -1.50
N LYS A 79 19.51 9.55 -2.60
CA LYS A 79 18.80 9.78 -3.87
C LYS A 79 18.06 8.52 -4.34
N LEU A 80 18.66 7.34 -4.14
CA LEU A 80 18.06 6.06 -4.49
C LEU A 80 16.79 5.78 -3.66
N MET A 81 16.87 5.95 -2.33
CA MET A 81 15.74 5.75 -1.41
C MET A 81 14.58 6.69 -1.76
N ILE A 82 14.88 7.96 -2.03
CA ILE A 82 13.90 8.95 -2.46
C ILE A 82 13.28 8.54 -3.79
N HIS A 83 14.06 8.11 -4.78
CA HIS A 83 13.52 7.66 -6.08
C HIS A 83 12.59 6.46 -5.95
N VAL A 84 12.94 5.48 -5.10
CA VAL A 84 12.04 4.34 -4.81
C VAL A 84 10.75 4.83 -4.18
N GLY A 85 10.83 5.77 -3.22
CA GLY A 85 9.65 6.40 -2.63
C GLY A 85 8.77 7.13 -3.65
N LEU A 86 9.38 7.82 -4.61
CA LEU A 86 8.66 8.53 -5.68
C LEU A 86 7.93 7.58 -6.63
N ILE A 87 8.49 6.41 -6.91
CA ILE A 87 7.87 5.42 -7.82
C ILE A 87 6.86 4.53 -7.06
N SER A 88 6.93 4.48 -5.72
CA SER A 88 6.13 3.59 -4.87
C SER A 88 4.62 3.69 -5.12
N TYR A 89 4.11 4.90 -5.36
CA TYR A 89 2.69 5.11 -5.65
C TYR A 89 2.28 4.46 -6.97
N SER A 90 3.03 4.73 -8.05
CA SER A 90 2.79 4.11 -9.35
C SER A 90 2.95 2.58 -9.29
N LEU A 91 3.93 2.07 -8.53
CA LEU A 91 4.12 0.63 -8.34
C LEU A 91 2.92 -0.02 -7.65
N TYR A 92 2.39 0.62 -6.61
CA TYR A 92 1.20 0.17 -5.92
C TYR A 92 -0.01 0.06 -6.86
N LEU A 93 -0.19 1.00 -7.79
CA LEU A 93 -1.29 0.95 -8.76
C LEU A 93 -1.19 -0.23 -9.74
N TRP A 94 0.01 -0.51 -10.26
CA TRP A 94 0.18 -1.46 -11.36
C TRP A 94 0.43 -2.91 -10.93
N HIS A 95 0.97 -3.17 -9.74
CA HIS A 95 1.28 -4.54 -9.34
C HIS A 95 0.03 -5.43 -9.23
N GLN A 96 -1.03 -4.99 -8.54
CA GLN A 96 -2.27 -5.79 -8.42
C GLN A 96 -2.91 -6.16 -9.78
N PRO A 97 -3.19 -5.21 -10.70
CA PRO A 97 -3.85 -5.56 -11.96
C PRO A 97 -3.00 -6.50 -12.83
N ILE A 98 -1.68 -6.29 -12.89
CA ILE A 98 -0.78 -7.15 -13.65
C ILE A 98 -0.83 -8.60 -13.11
N PHE A 99 -0.72 -8.77 -11.79
CA PHE A 99 -0.73 -10.10 -11.16
C PHE A 99 -2.12 -10.77 -11.21
N VAL A 100 -3.22 -10.02 -11.16
CA VAL A 100 -4.57 -10.58 -11.28
C VAL A 100 -4.84 -11.01 -12.72
N LEU A 101 -4.50 -10.19 -13.71
CA LEU A 101 -4.73 -10.50 -15.13
C LEU A 101 -3.93 -11.74 -15.58
N THR A 102 -2.73 -11.93 -15.06
CA THR A 102 -1.91 -13.10 -15.38
C THR A 102 -2.45 -14.37 -14.73
N LYS A 103 -2.89 -14.30 -13.46
CA LYS A 103 -3.58 -15.41 -12.77
C LYS A 103 -4.90 -15.82 -13.43
N LEU A 104 -5.56 -14.92 -14.15
CA LEU A 104 -6.79 -15.23 -14.88
C LEU A 104 -6.53 -16.01 -16.18
N LYS A 105 -5.34 -15.84 -16.79
CA LYS A 105 -4.93 -16.52 -18.03
C LYS A 105 -4.15 -17.80 -17.76
N THR A 106 -3.26 -17.77 -16.78
CA THR A 106 -2.40 -18.90 -16.39
C THR A 106 -2.98 -19.50 -15.11
N SER A 107 -3.37 -20.77 -15.13
CA SER A 107 -3.82 -21.53 -13.96
C SER A 107 -2.92 -21.29 -12.74
N LEU A 108 -3.50 -21.28 -11.54
CA LEU A 108 -3.03 -20.79 -10.22
C LEU A 108 -1.53 -20.93 -9.85
N LEU A 109 -0.74 -21.76 -10.52
CA LEU A 109 0.69 -21.96 -10.28
C LEU A 109 1.51 -21.15 -11.29
N LEU A 110 1.98 -19.97 -10.87
CA LEU A 110 2.96 -19.22 -11.64
C LEU A 110 4.36 -19.77 -11.35
N SER A 111 5.11 -20.15 -12.39
CA SER A 111 6.52 -20.49 -12.23
C SER A 111 7.32 -19.30 -11.69
N PRO A 112 8.42 -19.53 -10.93
CA PRO A 112 9.25 -18.46 -10.38
C PRO A 112 9.77 -17.48 -11.44
N GLU A 113 10.10 -18.00 -12.62
CA GLU A 113 10.56 -17.22 -13.78
C GLU A 113 9.50 -16.23 -14.25
N ILE A 114 8.25 -16.68 -14.37
CA ILE A 114 7.13 -15.81 -14.76
C ILE A 114 6.88 -14.76 -13.69
N GLN A 115 6.98 -15.11 -12.40
CA GLN A 115 6.82 -14.14 -11.32
C GLN A 115 7.90 -13.04 -11.37
N PHE A 116 9.14 -13.42 -11.63
CA PHE A 116 10.25 -12.48 -11.78
C PHE A 116 10.05 -11.56 -12.99
N LEU A 117 9.63 -12.11 -14.13
CA LEU A 117 9.32 -11.34 -15.33
C LEU A 117 8.17 -10.34 -15.08
N LEU A 118 7.13 -10.76 -14.35
CA LEU A 118 6.01 -9.90 -13.98
C LEU A 118 6.41 -8.79 -13.02
N LEU A 119 7.31 -9.07 -12.08
CA LEU A 119 7.87 -8.07 -11.18
C LEU A 119 8.60 -7.00 -11.99
N ILE A 120 9.51 -7.39 -12.88
CA ILE A 120 10.24 -6.45 -13.74
C ILE A 120 9.27 -5.64 -14.60
N SER A 121 8.30 -6.31 -15.23
CA SER A 121 7.27 -5.64 -16.06
C SER A 121 6.49 -4.60 -15.26
N THR A 122 6.13 -4.93 -14.00
CA THR A 122 5.45 -4.01 -13.09
C THR A 122 6.31 -2.78 -12.78
N PHE A 123 7.60 -2.97 -12.50
CA PHE A 123 8.52 -1.86 -12.25
C PHE A 123 8.68 -0.96 -13.48
N ILE A 124 8.78 -1.53 -14.67
CA ILE A 124 8.88 -0.78 -15.93
C ILE A 124 7.61 0.07 -16.15
N ILE A 125 6.43 -0.55 -16.05
CA ILE A 125 5.15 0.14 -16.23
C ILE A 125 4.97 1.23 -15.16
N ALA A 126 5.31 0.93 -13.90
CA ALA A 126 5.25 1.89 -12.81
C ALA A 126 6.18 3.09 -13.06
N TYR A 127 7.40 2.87 -13.55
CA TYR A 127 8.34 3.94 -13.87
C TYR A 127 7.84 4.83 -15.01
N VAL A 128 7.31 4.23 -16.08
CA VAL A 128 6.70 4.95 -17.21
C VAL A 128 5.51 5.79 -16.72
N SER A 129 4.60 5.18 -15.94
CA SER A 129 3.46 5.86 -15.32
C SER A 129 3.92 7.04 -14.46
N TRP A 130 4.90 6.84 -13.59
CA TRP A 130 5.46 7.91 -12.77
C TRP A 130 6.05 9.04 -13.62
N ARG A 131 6.81 8.72 -14.67
CA ARG A 131 7.53 9.70 -15.49
C ARG A 131 6.60 10.57 -16.36
N PHE A 132 5.53 9.99 -16.90
CA PHE A 132 4.62 10.62 -17.87
C PHE A 132 3.29 11.07 -17.29
N VAL A 133 2.82 10.47 -16.20
CA VAL A 133 1.57 10.85 -15.54
C VAL A 133 1.90 11.62 -14.27
N GLU A 134 2.53 10.98 -13.30
CA GLU A 134 2.68 11.55 -11.96
C GLU A 134 3.58 12.79 -11.92
N LYS A 135 4.75 12.74 -12.56
CA LYS A 135 5.73 13.83 -12.57
C LYS A 135 5.20 15.14 -13.20
N PRO A 136 4.50 15.16 -14.35
CA PRO A 136 3.92 16.40 -14.87
C PRO A 136 2.77 16.92 -14.01
N PHE A 137 1.91 16.06 -13.45
CA PHE A 137 0.84 16.49 -12.53
C PHE A 137 1.35 17.00 -11.18
N ARG A 138 2.58 16.65 -10.76
CA ARG A 138 3.18 17.15 -9.52
C ARG A 138 3.80 18.54 -9.64
N LYS A 139 4.17 18.98 -10.85
CA LYS A 139 4.84 20.26 -11.11
C LYS A 139 3.87 21.41 -11.41
N THR A 140 2.60 21.29 -11.04
CA THR A 140 1.55 22.16 -11.57
C THR A 140 1.32 23.40 -10.71
N ASP A 141 2.20 24.38 -10.87
CA ASP A 141 1.81 25.81 -10.81
C ASP A 141 1.07 26.26 -12.09
N LYS A 142 0.88 25.36 -13.07
CA LYS A 142 0.40 25.70 -14.42
C LYS A 142 -0.99 25.15 -14.80
N PHE A 143 -1.59 24.29 -13.97
CA PHE A 143 -2.94 23.76 -14.23
C PHE A 143 -3.92 24.33 -13.21
N GLY A 144 -4.69 25.34 -13.62
CA GLY A 144 -5.77 25.87 -12.79
C GLY A 144 -6.73 24.76 -12.36
N GLN A 145 -7.14 24.77 -11.09
CA GLN A 145 -8.00 23.75 -10.47
C GLN A 145 -9.28 23.47 -11.29
N THR A 146 -9.77 24.48 -12.00
CA THR A 146 -10.94 24.40 -12.89
C THR A 146 -10.70 23.53 -14.13
N LYS A 147 -9.49 23.47 -14.69
CA LYS A 147 -9.16 22.58 -15.81
C LYS A 147 -9.15 21.12 -15.32
N ILE A 148 -8.54 20.86 -14.17
CA ILE A 148 -8.50 19.51 -13.57
C ILE A 148 -9.91 18.99 -13.35
N PHE A 149 -10.80 19.82 -12.79
CA PHE A 149 -12.20 19.43 -12.56
C PHE A 149 -12.95 19.12 -13.87
N LYS A 150 -12.75 19.92 -14.93
CA LYS A 150 -13.35 19.69 -16.25
C LYS A 150 -12.87 18.39 -16.89
N TRP A 151 -11.56 18.11 -16.85
CA TRP A 151 -11.00 16.86 -17.37
C TRP A 151 -11.46 15.64 -16.57
N SER A 152 -11.52 15.75 -15.24
CA SER A 152 -12.05 14.68 -14.38
C SER A 152 -13.52 14.39 -14.65
N LEU A 153 -14.34 15.44 -14.82
CA LEU A 153 -15.76 15.29 -15.14
C LEU A 153 -15.97 14.66 -16.53
N GLY A 154 -15.18 15.09 -17.52
CA GLY A 154 -15.20 14.49 -18.86
C GLY A 154 -14.79 13.01 -18.84
N SER A 155 -13.75 12.66 -18.08
CA SER A 155 -13.31 11.26 -17.90
C SER A 155 -14.40 10.42 -17.22
N PHE A 156 -15.05 10.96 -16.19
CA PHE A 156 -16.14 10.27 -15.49
C PHE A 156 -17.33 9.98 -16.40
N ILE A 157 -17.76 10.97 -17.20
CA ILE A 157 -18.84 10.80 -18.19
C ILE A 157 -18.42 9.80 -19.27
N GLY A 158 -17.17 9.86 -19.74
CA GLY A 158 -16.60 8.91 -20.70
C GLY A 158 -16.64 7.47 -20.17
N LEU A 159 -16.18 7.23 -18.94
CA LEU A 159 -16.20 5.91 -18.31
C LEU A 159 -17.63 5.40 -18.07
N LEU A 160 -18.56 6.28 -17.68
CA LEU A 160 -19.97 5.93 -17.55
C LEU A 160 -20.59 5.54 -18.90
N SER A 161 -20.34 6.32 -19.95
CA SER A 161 -20.86 6.02 -21.29
C SER A 161 -20.29 4.71 -21.85
N LEU A 162 -18.99 4.47 -21.68
CA LEU A 162 -18.35 3.20 -22.02
C LEU A 162 -18.90 2.03 -21.18
N GLY A 163 -19.12 2.23 -19.88
CA GLY A 163 -19.73 1.23 -19.00
C GLY A 163 -21.15 0.85 -19.42
N LEU A 164 -21.98 1.84 -19.75
CA LEU A 164 -23.34 1.64 -20.25
C LEU A 164 -23.33 0.96 -21.63
N CYS A 165 -22.43 1.35 -22.52
CA CYS A 165 -22.26 0.71 -23.83
C CYS A 165 -21.83 -0.76 -23.69
N CYS A 166 -20.83 -1.02 -22.85
CA CYS A 166 -20.35 -2.36 -22.53
C CYS A 166 -21.45 -3.22 -21.87
N SER A 167 -22.30 -2.62 -21.04
CA SER A 167 -23.42 -3.34 -20.41
C SER A 167 -24.47 -3.84 -21.41
N ARG A 168 -24.56 -3.23 -22.59
CA ARG A 168 -25.45 -3.67 -23.67
C ARG A 168 -24.88 -4.81 -24.50
N ILE A 169 -23.57 -5.06 -24.44
CA ILE A 169 -22.93 -6.24 -25.04
C ILE A 169 -23.14 -7.44 -24.11
N SER A 170 -24.26 -8.14 -24.33
CA SER A 170 -24.71 -9.32 -23.59
C SER A 170 -23.67 -10.45 -23.48
N SER A 171 -22.69 -10.48 -24.40
CA SER A 171 -21.66 -11.51 -24.47
C SER A 171 -20.60 -11.44 -23.37
N PHE A 172 -20.33 -10.26 -22.78
CA PHE A 172 -19.30 -10.10 -21.73
C PHE A 172 -19.82 -10.40 -20.32
N LYS A 173 -21.13 -10.22 -20.10
CA LYS A 173 -21.80 -10.35 -18.79
C LYS A 173 -21.74 -11.78 -18.24
N ASN A 174 -21.76 -12.80 -19.10
CA ASN A 174 -21.81 -14.20 -18.66
C ASN A 174 -20.44 -14.81 -18.30
N ILE A 175 -19.35 -14.43 -18.98
CA ILE A 175 -18.04 -15.08 -18.77
C ILE A 175 -17.27 -14.42 -17.61
N TYR A 176 -17.26 -13.08 -17.53
CA TYR A 176 -16.49 -12.37 -16.51
C TYR A 176 -17.22 -12.30 -15.15
N ILE A 177 -18.53 -12.03 -15.14
CA ILE A 177 -19.27 -11.95 -13.87
C ILE A 177 -19.27 -13.32 -13.18
N GLN A 178 -19.48 -14.43 -13.89
CA GLN A 178 -19.40 -15.76 -13.26
C GLN A 178 -18.00 -16.08 -12.71
N LYS A 179 -16.92 -15.81 -13.44
CA LYS A 179 -15.55 -16.05 -12.95
C LYS A 179 -15.21 -15.20 -11.72
N ILE A 180 -15.62 -13.93 -11.71
CA ILE A 180 -15.40 -13.03 -10.57
C ILE A 180 -16.26 -13.48 -9.37
N TRP A 181 -17.52 -13.85 -9.59
CA TRP A 181 -18.41 -14.34 -8.52
C TRP A 181 -17.94 -15.66 -7.91
N GLN A 182 -17.42 -16.58 -8.74
CA GLN A 182 -16.75 -17.81 -8.30
C GLN A 182 -15.50 -17.50 -7.46
N GLY A 183 -14.65 -16.56 -7.91
CA GLY A 183 -13.48 -16.11 -7.16
C GLY A 183 -13.82 -15.49 -5.80
N MET A 184 -14.86 -14.64 -5.76
CA MET A 184 -15.36 -14.05 -4.50
C MET A 184 -15.96 -15.12 -3.58
N LYS A 185 -16.73 -16.09 -4.11
CA LYS A 185 -17.24 -17.24 -3.32
C LYS A 185 -16.13 -18.10 -2.75
N TYR A 186 -15.05 -18.33 -3.49
CA TYR A 186 -13.91 -19.11 -3.03
C TYR A 186 -13.15 -18.38 -1.90
N CYS A 187 -13.01 -17.06 -2.00
CA CYS A 187 -12.45 -16.22 -0.95
C CYS A 187 -13.34 -16.25 0.32
N ASN A 188 -14.66 -16.10 0.15
CA ASN A 188 -15.62 -16.10 1.25
C ASN A 188 -15.68 -17.47 1.97
N ARG A 189 -15.63 -18.60 1.24
CA ARG A 189 -15.56 -19.96 1.84
C ARG A 189 -14.27 -20.21 2.61
N ARG A 190 -13.14 -19.66 2.17
CA ARG A 190 -11.86 -19.81 2.89
C ARG A 190 -11.86 -18.97 4.16
N VAL A 191 -12.40 -17.75 4.13
CA VAL A 191 -12.53 -16.88 5.30
C VAL A 191 -13.51 -17.46 6.31
N THR A 192 -14.71 -17.88 5.87
CA THR A 192 -15.67 -18.56 6.76
C THR A 192 -15.09 -19.85 7.30
N GLY A 193 -14.47 -20.71 6.48
CA GLY A 193 -13.82 -21.94 6.94
C GLY A 193 -12.71 -21.74 7.98
N ILE A 194 -11.91 -20.67 7.89
CA ILE A 194 -10.90 -20.31 8.89
C ILE A 194 -11.57 -19.84 10.20
N ILE A 195 -12.65 -19.06 10.11
CA ILE A 195 -13.41 -18.56 11.27
C ILE A 195 -14.12 -19.73 11.99
N THR A 196 -14.79 -20.63 11.27
CA THR A 196 -15.46 -21.79 11.89
C THR A 196 -14.46 -22.76 12.52
N LYS A 197 -13.31 -23.01 11.88
CA LYS A 197 -12.23 -23.83 12.49
C LYS A 197 -11.68 -23.20 13.76
N ARG A 198 -11.48 -21.88 13.79
CA ARG A 198 -10.99 -21.18 15.00
C ARG A 198 -12.01 -21.19 16.14
N ILE A 199 -13.30 -21.01 15.84
CA ILE A 199 -14.38 -21.09 16.84
C ILE A 199 -14.46 -22.52 17.41
N MET A 200 -14.34 -23.54 16.56
CA MET A 200 -14.37 -24.94 16.99
C MET A 200 -13.14 -25.30 17.85
N ILE A 201 -11.94 -24.84 17.51
CA ILE A 201 -10.72 -25.05 18.32
C ILE A 201 -10.80 -24.30 19.67
N MET A 202 -11.37 -23.09 19.70
CA MET A 202 -11.60 -22.37 20.96
C MET A 202 -12.62 -23.08 21.87
N ASN A 203 -13.67 -23.69 21.31
CA ASN A 203 -14.69 -24.39 22.08
C ASN A 203 -14.16 -25.74 22.64
N VAL A 204 -13.32 -26.45 21.89
CA VAL A 204 -12.68 -27.71 22.35
C VAL A 204 -11.69 -27.46 23.49
N ASN A 205 -10.88 -26.39 23.41
CA ASN A 205 -9.95 -26.03 24.49
C ASN A 205 -10.66 -25.53 25.77
N PHE A 206 -11.93 -25.11 25.67
CA PHE A 206 -12.73 -24.70 26.83
C PHE A 206 -13.37 -25.91 27.54
N LEU A 207 -13.59 -27.03 26.84
CA LEU A 207 -14.17 -28.25 27.39
C LEU A 207 -13.15 -29.22 28.00
N THR A 208 -11.86 -29.13 27.64
CA THR A 208 -10.77 -29.93 28.22
C THR A 208 -10.13 -29.31 29.46
N LYS A 209 -10.57 -28.11 29.87
CA LYS A 209 -10.05 -27.37 31.03
C LYS A 209 -11.03 -27.31 32.21
N ARG A 210 -12.06 -28.15 32.20
CA ARG A 210 -12.91 -28.45 33.37
C ARG A 210 -12.70 -29.89 33.82
#